data_AF-A0A1Q6VG81-F1
#
_entry.id   AF-A0A1Q6VG81-F1
#
_cell.length_a   1.000
_cell.length_b   1.000
_cell.length_c   1.000
_cell.angle_alpha   90.00
_cell.angle_beta   90.00
_cell.angle_gamma   90.00
#
_symmetry.space_group_name_H-M   'P 1'
#
loop_
_entity.id
_entity.type
_entity.pdbx_description
1 polymer ?
#
loop_
_entity_poly.entity_id
_entity_poly.type
_entity_poly.pdbx_seq_one_letter_code
_entity_poly.pdbx_strand_id
1 'polypeptide(L)'
;MSRKWKDFWLAIGLSILAAFIFFFTAKATMHDFDYTGRIASALLHGHLGLDKRPGSWLNELVPFEGKYYSVFPLGAVLSVLPVALLQQAGWIHSFPAQVLTALIAGLCVFFFFGLSSVGTKSIARRIVLALFPIFGTWTWCNLGFGGSWQLALGFALLGEVGALYFTLIQPCPFVAGAFFALAFGNRTELILVLPIFLYLWFTIPDGNEPIRLSTIGQRLRKKAPNLISFMVTSRAFILSLILDMPESPAFSKSRGISTEYSLFMQSPEICITCFLRDTAMSSLRFPIFSHTALAAQSFSPVRFFSFSFAKEENTRL
;
A
#
# COMPACT_ATOMS: atom_id res chain seq x y z
N MET A 1 -9.44 -36.42 6.52
CA MET A 1 -8.79 -35.13 6.17
C MET A 1 -9.62 -33.99 6.77
N SER A 2 -9.04 -33.17 7.66
CA SER A 2 -9.81 -32.14 8.38
C SER A 2 -10.30 -31.03 7.44
N ARG A 3 -11.43 -30.38 7.77
CA ARG A 3 -12.00 -29.28 6.97
C ARG A 3 -11.00 -28.13 6.79
N LYS A 4 -10.20 -27.82 7.82
CA LYS A 4 -9.12 -26.82 7.77
C LYS A 4 -8.07 -27.15 6.71
N TRP A 5 -7.74 -28.44 6.57
CA TRP A 5 -6.76 -28.89 5.59
C TRP A 5 -7.27 -28.74 4.16
N LYS A 6 -8.54 -29.06 3.89
CA LYS A 6 -9.16 -28.81 2.59
C LYS A 6 -9.19 -27.32 2.23
N ASP A 7 -9.56 -26.47 3.19
CA ASP A 7 -9.60 -25.02 3.00
C ASP A 7 -8.20 -24.44 2.72
N PHE A 8 -7.16 -24.96 3.37
CA PHE A 8 -5.78 -24.56 3.14
C PHE A 8 -5.31 -24.89 1.72
N TRP A 9 -5.54 -26.12 1.24
CA TRP A 9 -5.18 -26.50 -0.13
C TRP A 9 -6.00 -25.74 -1.18
N LEU A 10 -7.25 -25.43 -0.88
CA LEU A 10 -8.07 -24.60 -1.75
C LEU A 10 -7.51 -23.16 -1.82
N ALA A 11 -7.08 -22.59 -0.69
CA ALA A 11 -6.42 -21.29 -0.66
C ALA A 11 -5.14 -21.28 -1.50
N ILE A 12 -4.31 -22.32 -1.38
CA ILE A 12 -3.09 -22.49 -2.19
C ILE A 12 -3.44 -22.60 -3.67
N GLY A 13 -4.40 -23.46 -4.03
CA GLY A 13 -4.83 -23.64 -5.42
C GLY A 13 -5.33 -22.33 -6.05
N LEU A 14 -6.13 -21.57 -5.31
CA LEU A 14 -6.62 -20.26 -5.75
C LEU A 14 -5.50 -19.22 -5.85
N SER A 15 -4.56 -19.22 -4.90
CA SER A 15 -3.39 -18.35 -4.92
C SER A 15 -2.52 -18.60 -6.15
N ILE A 16 -2.23 -19.86 -6.47
CA ILE A 16 -1.43 -20.24 -7.64
C ILE A 16 -2.18 -19.89 -8.91
N LEU A 17 -3.48 -20.21 -8.99
CA LEU A 17 -4.31 -19.85 -10.14
C LEU A 17 -4.35 -18.33 -10.36
N ALA A 18 -4.51 -17.56 -9.28
CA ALA A 18 -4.53 -16.10 -9.36
C ALA A 18 -3.18 -15.56 -9.82
N ALA A 19 -2.07 -16.04 -9.26
CA ALA A 19 -0.73 -15.66 -9.69
C ALA A 19 -0.51 -16.00 -11.17
N PHE A 20 -0.95 -17.18 -11.63
CA PHE A 20 -0.83 -17.60 -13.02
C PHE A 20 -1.65 -16.70 -13.95
N ILE A 21 -2.92 -16.48 -13.66
CA ILE A 21 -3.78 -15.57 -14.45
C ILE A 21 -3.15 -14.17 -14.48
N PHE A 22 -2.71 -13.66 -13.33
CA PHE A 22 -2.09 -12.34 -13.24
C PHE A 22 -0.82 -12.26 -14.07
N PHE A 23 0.05 -13.28 -14.01
CA PHE A 23 1.29 -13.34 -14.78
C PHE A 23 1.05 -13.21 -16.30
N PHE A 24 0.04 -13.88 -16.85
CA PHE A 24 -0.24 -13.83 -18.29
C PHE A 24 -1.05 -12.61 -18.74
N THR A 25 -1.72 -11.93 -17.81
CA THR A 25 -2.61 -10.80 -18.14
C THR A 25 -2.01 -9.45 -17.79
N ALA A 26 -1.14 -9.38 -16.78
CA ALA A 26 -0.36 -8.22 -16.44
C ALA A 26 0.75 -8.03 -17.46
N LYS A 27 0.68 -6.92 -18.20
CA LYS A 27 1.80 -6.45 -19.01
C LYS A 27 2.56 -5.45 -18.17
N ALA A 28 3.72 -5.85 -17.64
CA ALA A 28 4.61 -4.99 -16.86
C ALA A 28 5.27 -3.92 -17.76
N THR A 29 4.46 -3.05 -18.35
CA THR A 29 4.89 -2.00 -19.29
C THR A 29 5.70 -0.91 -18.61
N MET A 30 5.67 -0.85 -17.27
CA MET A 30 6.42 0.11 -16.46
C MET A 30 7.59 -0.54 -15.71
N HIS A 31 8.05 -1.73 -16.10
CA HIS A 31 9.16 -2.42 -15.44
C HIS A 31 10.48 -1.63 -15.48
N ASP A 32 10.67 -0.77 -16.47
CA ASP A 32 11.84 0.12 -16.55
C ASP A 32 11.89 1.10 -15.36
N PHE A 33 10.73 1.50 -14.82
CA PHE A 33 10.58 2.40 -13.67
C PHE A 33 10.88 1.70 -12.33
N ASP A 34 12.05 1.06 -12.22
CA ASP A 34 12.54 0.30 -11.08
C ASP A 34 13.36 1.14 -10.06
N TYR A 35 12.90 2.36 -9.79
CA TYR A 35 13.44 3.28 -8.77
C TYR A 35 13.88 2.56 -7.49
N THR A 36 12.99 1.77 -6.89
CA THR A 36 13.24 1.11 -5.61
C THR A 36 14.27 -0.01 -5.74
N GLY A 37 14.30 -0.72 -6.88
CA GLY A 37 15.28 -1.76 -7.18
C GLY A 37 16.70 -1.19 -7.32
N ARG A 38 16.84 -0.07 -8.03
CA ARG A 38 18.14 0.63 -8.18
C ARG A 38 18.69 1.13 -6.85
N ILE A 39 17.83 1.73 -6.03
CA ILE A 39 18.22 2.23 -4.71
C ILE A 39 18.52 1.07 -3.76
N ALA A 40 17.79 -0.05 -3.85
CA ALA A 40 18.09 -1.25 -3.08
C ALA A 40 19.46 -1.82 -3.45
N SER A 41 19.80 -1.83 -4.74
CA SER A 41 21.14 -2.22 -5.20
C SER A 41 22.21 -1.24 -4.68
N ALA A 42 21.98 0.07 -4.73
CA ALA A 42 22.89 1.05 -4.16
C ALA A 42 23.12 0.83 -2.65
N LEU A 43 22.05 0.53 -1.90
CA LEU A 43 22.10 0.24 -0.47
C LEU A 43 22.96 -0.98 -0.16
N LEU A 44 22.86 -2.05 -0.98
CA LEU A 44 23.71 -3.24 -0.85
C LEU A 44 25.20 -2.95 -1.08
N HIS A 45 25.53 -1.90 -1.83
CA HIS A 45 26.91 -1.44 -2.04
C HIS A 45 27.35 -0.38 -1.01
N GLY A 46 26.53 -0.07 -0.01
CA GLY A 46 26.85 0.93 1.02
C GLY A 46 26.52 2.37 0.64
N HIS A 47 25.73 2.59 -0.41
CA HIS A 47 25.32 3.91 -0.88
C HIS A 47 23.83 4.18 -0.59
N LEU A 48 23.51 5.33 0.00
CA LEU A 48 22.12 5.74 0.28
C LEU A 48 21.38 6.30 -0.95
N GLY A 49 22.11 6.61 -2.03
CA GLY A 49 21.57 7.19 -3.26
C GLY A 49 22.44 6.83 -4.45
N LEU A 50 21.99 7.20 -5.65
CA LEU A 50 22.73 6.93 -6.88
C LEU A 50 23.79 8.03 -7.13
N ASP A 51 24.98 7.62 -7.54
CA ASP A 51 26.08 8.55 -7.87
C ASP A 51 25.96 9.15 -9.29
N LYS A 52 25.10 8.57 -10.13
CA LYS A 52 24.86 9.04 -11.50
C LYS A 52 23.40 9.36 -11.70
N ARG A 53 23.14 10.45 -12.44
CA ARG A 53 21.79 10.79 -12.87
C ARG A 53 21.25 9.63 -13.70
N PRO A 54 20.13 9.02 -13.30
CA PRO A 54 19.48 8.05 -14.16
C PRO A 54 18.89 8.77 -15.38
N GLY A 55 18.48 8.01 -16.40
CA GLY A 55 17.91 8.60 -17.61
C GLY A 55 16.74 9.55 -17.30
N SER A 56 16.42 10.47 -18.23
CA SER A 56 15.35 11.47 -18.09
C SER A 56 13.93 10.90 -17.90
N TRP A 57 13.80 9.59 -17.89
CA TRP A 57 12.58 8.85 -17.58
C TRP A 57 12.46 8.55 -16.06
N LEU A 58 13.54 8.65 -15.29
CA LEU A 58 13.59 8.40 -13.84
C LEU A 58 13.54 9.74 -13.05
N ASN A 59 12.45 10.49 -13.21
CA ASN A 59 12.32 11.87 -12.73
C ASN A 59 11.96 12.02 -11.25
N GLU A 60 11.63 10.92 -10.57
CA GLU A 60 11.19 10.91 -9.17
C GLU A 60 12.35 10.90 -8.16
N LEU A 61 13.62 10.97 -8.61
CA LEU A 61 14.76 11.09 -7.71
C LEU A 61 15.10 12.55 -7.43
N VAL A 62 15.38 12.84 -6.17
CA VAL A 62 15.76 14.18 -5.71
C VAL A 62 17.29 14.33 -5.76
N PRO A 63 17.82 15.26 -6.55
CA PRO A 63 19.25 15.56 -6.55
C PRO A 63 19.63 16.34 -5.28
N PHE A 64 20.63 15.86 -4.55
CA PHE A 64 21.21 16.55 -3.39
C PHE A 64 22.69 16.20 -3.24
N GLU A 65 23.56 17.22 -3.10
CA GLU A 65 25.02 17.06 -2.96
C GLU A 65 25.69 16.12 -3.99
N GLY A 66 25.24 16.19 -5.26
CA GLY A 66 25.79 15.36 -6.34
C GLY A 66 25.30 13.90 -6.36
N LYS A 67 24.40 13.52 -5.46
CA LYS A 67 23.73 12.22 -5.42
C LYS A 67 22.24 12.34 -5.74
N TYR A 68 21.61 11.21 -6.07
CA TYR A 68 20.18 11.12 -6.40
C TYR A 68 19.47 10.19 -5.42
N TYR A 69 18.54 10.74 -4.63
CA TYR A 69 17.84 10.04 -3.56
C TYR A 69 16.40 9.70 -3.93
N SER A 70 15.89 8.62 -3.35
CA SER A 70 14.51 8.19 -3.53
C SER A 70 13.54 9.05 -2.73
N VAL A 71 12.40 9.42 -3.31
CA VAL A 71 11.24 9.95 -2.57
C VAL A 71 10.36 8.85 -1.98
N PHE A 72 10.59 7.59 -2.38
CA PHE A 72 9.83 6.47 -1.84
C PHE A 72 10.21 6.22 -0.38
N PRO A 73 9.23 5.86 0.46
CA PRO A 73 9.50 5.36 1.80
C PRO A 73 10.56 4.25 1.79
N LEU A 74 11.44 4.24 2.80
CA LEU A 74 12.51 3.25 2.92
C LEU A 74 11.99 1.81 2.79
N GLY A 75 10.78 1.54 3.27
CA GLY A 75 10.20 0.21 3.16
C GLY A 75 9.87 -0.26 1.75
N ALA A 76 9.61 0.64 0.81
CA ALA A 76 9.46 0.29 -0.59
C ALA A 76 10.78 -0.21 -1.19
N VAL A 77 11.91 0.34 -0.73
CA VAL A 77 13.26 -0.13 -1.09
C VAL A 77 13.55 -1.47 -0.42
N LEU A 78 13.29 -1.60 0.89
CA LEU A 78 13.55 -2.84 1.63
C LEU A 78 12.72 -4.02 1.15
N SER A 79 11.48 -3.78 0.69
CA SER A 79 10.59 -4.82 0.15
C SER A 79 11.16 -5.50 -1.11
N VAL A 80 11.97 -4.78 -1.88
CA VAL A 80 12.62 -5.30 -3.09
C VAL A 80 14.09 -5.67 -2.88
N LEU A 81 14.61 -5.53 -1.65
CA LEU A 81 15.98 -5.91 -1.32
C LEU A 81 16.32 -7.39 -1.64
N PRO A 82 15.41 -8.37 -1.43
CA PRO A 82 15.66 -9.75 -1.85
C PRO A 82 15.92 -9.87 -3.36
N VAL A 83 15.27 -9.05 -4.18
CA VAL A 83 15.49 -9.01 -5.63
C VAL A 83 16.87 -8.46 -5.95
N ALA A 84 17.26 -7.37 -5.29
CA ALA A 84 18.59 -6.78 -5.47
C ALA A 84 19.71 -7.75 -5.05
N LEU A 85 19.51 -8.53 -3.98
CA LEU A 85 20.44 -9.60 -3.57
C LEU A 85 20.59 -10.68 -4.64
N LEU A 86 19.47 -11.11 -5.26
CA LEU A 86 19.50 -12.08 -6.35
C LEU A 86 20.18 -11.52 -7.61
N GLN A 87 20.04 -10.22 -7.88
CA GLN A 87 20.76 -9.55 -8.96
C GLN A 87 22.27 -9.49 -8.67
N GLN A 88 22.65 -9.14 -7.44
CA GLN A 88 24.05 -9.11 -7.01
C GLN A 88 24.71 -10.49 -7.04
N ALA A 89 23.97 -11.55 -6.70
CA ALA A 89 24.40 -12.94 -6.82
C ALA A 89 24.46 -13.43 -8.28
N GLY A 90 24.00 -12.63 -9.25
CA GLY A 90 23.99 -12.97 -10.67
C GLY A 90 22.92 -13.97 -11.10
N TRP A 91 21.92 -14.26 -10.25
CA TRP A 91 20.85 -15.23 -10.56
C TRP A 91 19.77 -14.64 -11.47
N ILE A 92 19.58 -13.33 -11.40
CA ILE A 92 18.67 -12.58 -12.27
C ILE A 92 19.38 -11.35 -12.81
N HIS A 93 19.15 -11.01 -14.08
CA HIS A 93 19.81 -9.87 -14.72
C HIS A 93 18.91 -8.64 -14.80
N SER A 94 17.60 -8.85 -14.94
CA SER A 94 16.60 -7.78 -15.05
C SER A 94 15.67 -7.78 -13.86
N PHE A 95 15.10 -6.62 -13.55
CA PHE A 95 14.12 -6.48 -12.48
C PHE A 95 12.84 -7.27 -12.83
N PRO A 96 12.46 -8.29 -12.04
CA PRO A 96 11.42 -9.25 -12.42
C PRO A 96 10.01 -8.74 -12.03
N ALA A 97 9.65 -7.54 -12.48
CA ALA A 97 8.39 -6.87 -12.12
C ALA A 97 7.17 -7.76 -12.33
N GLN A 98 7.07 -8.43 -13.48
CA GLN A 98 5.94 -9.32 -13.81
C GLN A 98 5.81 -10.51 -12.85
N VAL A 99 6.93 -11.06 -12.37
CA VAL A 99 6.92 -12.16 -11.39
C VAL A 99 6.49 -11.62 -10.03
N LEU A 100 7.02 -10.46 -9.62
CA LEU A 100 6.66 -9.84 -8.34
C LEU A 100 5.17 -9.50 -8.28
N THR A 101 4.61 -8.90 -9.33
CA THR A 101 3.19 -8.53 -9.36
C THR A 101 2.28 -9.77 -9.29
N ALA A 102 2.65 -10.84 -10.01
CA ALA A 102 1.94 -12.12 -9.94
C ALA A 102 2.00 -12.77 -8.55
N LEU A 103 3.19 -12.77 -7.92
CA LEU A 103 3.37 -13.30 -6.56
C LEU A 103 2.56 -12.52 -5.53
N ILE A 104 2.60 -11.19 -5.59
CA ILE A 104 1.81 -10.31 -4.71
C ILE A 104 0.31 -10.61 -4.88
N ALA A 105 -0.18 -10.66 -6.11
CA ALA A 105 -1.58 -10.97 -6.41
C ALA A 105 -2.01 -12.32 -5.82
N GLY A 106 -1.22 -13.37 -6.04
CA GLY A 106 -1.48 -14.70 -5.50
C GLY A 106 -1.53 -14.72 -3.97
N LEU A 107 -0.51 -14.15 -3.31
CA LEU A 107 -0.44 -14.09 -1.84
C LEU A 107 -1.61 -13.30 -1.24
N CYS A 108 -2.03 -12.21 -1.87
CA CYS A 108 -3.22 -11.49 -1.43
C CYS A 108 -4.48 -12.36 -1.54
N VAL A 109 -4.67 -13.11 -2.64
CA VAL A 109 -5.79 -14.05 -2.78
C VAL A 109 -5.77 -15.11 -1.69
N PHE A 110 -4.59 -15.64 -1.34
CA PHE A 110 -4.45 -16.59 -0.22
C PHE A 110 -4.99 -15.99 1.09
N PHE A 111 -4.54 -14.79 1.46
CA PHE A 111 -4.97 -14.17 2.71
C PHE A 111 -6.45 -13.75 2.70
N PHE A 112 -6.96 -13.20 1.58
CA PHE A 112 -8.38 -12.88 1.46
C PHE A 112 -9.27 -14.12 1.56
N PHE A 113 -8.86 -15.26 0.97
CA PHE A 113 -9.60 -16.51 1.11
C PHE A 113 -9.62 -16.99 2.57
N GLY A 114 -8.51 -16.81 3.29
CA GLY A 114 -8.44 -17.04 4.73
C GLY A 114 -9.42 -16.15 5.52
N LEU A 115 -9.36 -14.84 5.29
CA LEU A 115 -10.20 -13.83 5.95
C LEU A 115 -11.69 -13.99 5.65
N SER A 116 -12.05 -14.45 4.46
CA SER A 116 -13.45 -14.67 4.07
C SER A 116 -14.20 -15.66 4.98
N SER A 117 -13.46 -16.50 5.72
CA SER A 117 -14.02 -17.44 6.70
C SER A 117 -14.67 -16.76 7.92
N VAL A 118 -14.33 -15.50 8.22
CA VAL A 118 -14.93 -14.73 9.33
C VAL A 118 -16.41 -14.44 9.07
N GLY A 119 -16.76 -14.10 7.82
CA GLY A 119 -18.11 -13.64 7.46
C GLY A 119 -19.03 -14.72 6.86
N THR A 120 -18.49 -15.80 6.28
CA THR A 120 -19.31 -16.78 5.55
C THR A 120 -18.73 -18.19 5.57
N LYS A 121 -19.62 -19.19 5.66
CA LYS A 121 -19.27 -20.62 5.55
C LYS A 121 -19.36 -21.15 4.11
N SER A 122 -19.98 -20.41 3.20
CA SER A 122 -20.16 -20.82 1.80
C SER A 122 -18.87 -20.66 1.00
N ILE A 123 -18.36 -21.76 0.45
CA ILE A 123 -17.11 -21.79 -0.32
C ILE A 123 -17.18 -20.88 -1.54
N ALA A 124 -18.29 -20.89 -2.28
CA ALA A 124 -18.45 -20.04 -3.47
C ALA A 124 -18.32 -18.55 -3.13
N ARG A 125 -18.97 -18.10 -2.04
CA ARG A 125 -18.83 -16.71 -1.57
C ARG A 125 -17.40 -16.39 -1.15
N ARG A 126 -16.72 -17.33 -0.49
CA ARG A 126 -15.32 -17.18 -0.09
C ARG A 126 -14.38 -17.02 -1.28
N ILE A 127 -14.57 -17.82 -2.33
CA ILE A 127 -13.82 -17.70 -3.59
C ILE A 127 -14.02 -16.32 -4.21
N VAL A 128 -15.27 -15.86 -4.32
CA VAL A 128 -15.58 -14.52 -4.86
C VAL A 128 -14.94 -13.42 -4.03
N LEU A 129 -15.07 -13.47 -2.70
CA LEU A 129 -14.46 -12.49 -1.79
C LEU A 129 -12.92 -12.50 -1.84
N ALA A 130 -12.31 -13.63 -2.18
CA ALA A 130 -10.86 -13.73 -2.34
C ALA A 130 -10.36 -13.13 -3.65
N LEU A 131 -11.09 -13.36 -4.75
CA LEU A 131 -10.70 -12.93 -6.08
C LEU A 131 -11.10 -11.47 -6.37
N PHE A 132 -12.22 -11.01 -5.83
CA PHE A 132 -12.77 -9.69 -6.13
C PHE A 132 -11.82 -8.52 -5.83
N PRO A 133 -11.10 -8.46 -4.70
CA PRO A 133 -10.18 -7.34 -4.44
C PRO A 133 -9.02 -7.26 -5.45
N ILE A 134 -8.61 -8.39 -6.04
CA ILE A 134 -7.50 -8.45 -6.99
C ILE A 134 -7.97 -8.23 -8.42
N PHE A 135 -9.04 -8.91 -8.81
CA PHE A 135 -9.51 -8.96 -10.20
C PHE A 135 -10.75 -8.11 -10.48
N GLY A 136 -11.51 -7.74 -9.45
CA GLY A 136 -12.73 -6.94 -9.56
C GLY A 136 -12.55 -5.47 -9.21
N THR A 137 -11.32 -5.02 -8.94
CA THR A 137 -11.02 -3.62 -8.57
C THR A 137 -9.86 -3.07 -9.39
N TRP A 138 -9.48 -1.82 -9.11
CA TRP A 138 -8.36 -1.15 -9.74
C TRP A 138 -7.00 -1.85 -9.49
N THR A 139 -6.92 -2.76 -8.51
CA THR A 139 -5.71 -3.53 -8.20
C THR A 139 -5.17 -4.27 -9.43
N TRP A 140 -6.04 -4.87 -10.26
CA TRP A 140 -5.60 -5.55 -11.49
C TRP A 140 -4.81 -4.60 -12.36
N CYS A 141 -5.44 -3.51 -12.80
CA CYS A 141 -4.85 -2.58 -13.75
C CYS A 141 -3.61 -1.91 -13.17
N ASN A 142 -3.66 -1.49 -11.91
CA ASN A 142 -2.56 -0.80 -11.28
C ASN A 142 -1.36 -1.70 -11.01
N LEU A 143 -1.55 -2.80 -10.28
CA LEU A 143 -0.46 -3.72 -10.01
C LEU A 143 0.08 -4.31 -11.32
N GLY A 144 -0.76 -4.44 -12.34
CA GLY A 144 -0.40 -4.95 -13.66
C GLY A 144 0.68 -4.15 -14.40
N PHE A 145 0.80 -2.83 -14.15
CA PHE A 145 1.84 -2.01 -14.80
C PHE A 145 3.26 -2.33 -14.30
N GLY A 146 3.42 -2.76 -13.04
CA GLY A 146 4.68 -3.28 -12.52
C GLY A 146 5.80 -2.26 -12.28
N GLY A 147 5.52 -0.96 -12.25
CA GLY A 147 6.50 0.05 -11.83
C GLY A 147 6.71 0.09 -10.31
N SER A 148 7.72 0.84 -9.83
CA SER A 148 8.03 0.93 -8.39
C SER A 148 6.86 1.43 -7.55
N TRP A 149 6.11 2.41 -8.06
CA TRP A 149 4.91 2.93 -7.38
C TRP A 149 3.83 1.85 -7.22
N GLN A 150 3.60 1.08 -8.27
CA GLN A 150 2.59 0.02 -8.33
C GLN A 150 2.99 -1.16 -7.46
N LEU A 151 4.26 -1.53 -7.46
CA LEU A 151 4.80 -2.56 -6.56
C LEU A 151 4.74 -2.13 -5.10
N ALA A 152 5.05 -0.87 -4.78
CA ALA A 152 4.90 -0.36 -3.41
C ALA A 152 3.45 -0.46 -2.93
N LEU A 153 2.46 -0.10 -3.77
CA LEU A 153 1.05 -0.31 -3.45
C LEU A 153 0.67 -1.79 -3.30
N GLY A 154 1.24 -2.66 -4.14
CA GLY A 154 1.04 -4.10 -4.06
C GLY A 154 1.56 -4.70 -2.75
N PHE A 155 2.79 -4.35 -2.36
CA PHE A 155 3.36 -4.74 -1.08
C PHE A 155 2.60 -4.13 0.10
N ALA A 156 2.11 -2.90 -0.04
CA ALA A 156 1.28 -2.27 0.96
C ALA A 156 0.00 -3.08 1.22
N LEU A 157 -0.72 -3.43 0.14
CA LEU A 157 -1.92 -4.27 0.18
C LEU A 157 -1.62 -5.64 0.79
N LEU A 158 -0.55 -6.30 0.34
CA LEU A 158 -0.12 -7.59 0.90
C LEU A 158 0.17 -7.50 2.41
N GLY A 159 0.85 -6.42 2.81
CA GLY A 159 1.10 -6.07 4.20
C GLY A 159 -0.18 -5.95 5.02
N GLU A 160 -1.15 -5.16 4.55
CA GLU A 160 -2.41 -4.94 5.28
C GLU A 160 -3.22 -6.22 5.44
N VAL A 161 -3.38 -6.97 4.35
CA VAL A 161 -4.21 -8.19 4.34
C VAL A 161 -3.54 -9.30 5.14
N GLY A 162 -2.20 -9.43 5.07
CA GLY A 162 -1.42 -10.34 5.90
C GLY A 162 -1.51 -9.97 7.39
N ALA A 163 -1.37 -8.68 7.73
CA ALA A 163 -1.50 -8.21 9.10
C ALA A 163 -2.89 -8.52 9.66
N LEU A 164 -3.94 -8.31 8.86
CA LEU A 164 -5.31 -8.61 9.24
C LEU A 164 -5.54 -10.12 9.43
N TYR A 165 -4.98 -10.95 8.55
CA TYR A 165 -5.05 -12.41 8.66
C TYR A 165 -4.42 -12.93 9.95
N PHE A 166 -3.19 -12.48 10.26
CA PHE A 166 -2.49 -12.88 11.48
C PHE A 166 -3.00 -12.18 12.74
N THR A 167 -3.90 -11.20 12.60
CA THR A 167 -4.66 -10.63 13.71
C THR A 167 -5.93 -11.45 13.99
N LEU A 168 -6.71 -11.78 12.95
CA LEU A 168 -8.07 -12.33 13.10
C LEU A 168 -8.16 -13.86 13.00
N ILE A 169 -7.39 -14.49 12.10
CA ILE A 169 -7.54 -15.92 11.78
C ILE A 169 -6.54 -16.78 12.55
N GLN A 170 -5.26 -16.41 12.50
CA GLN A 170 -4.18 -17.11 13.18
C GLN A 170 -3.38 -16.11 14.01
N PRO A 171 -3.82 -15.81 15.26
CA PRO A 171 -3.22 -14.78 16.10
C PRO A 171 -1.72 -15.01 16.31
N CYS A 172 -0.90 -14.27 15.57
CA CYS A 172 0.56 -14.26 15.70
C CYS A 172 1.02 -12.81 15.68
N PRO A 173 1.05 -12.12 16.84
CA PRO A 173 1.27 -10.67 16.91
C PRO A 173 2.58 -10.22 16.28
N PHE A 174 3.65 -11.01 16.42
CA PHE A 174 4.93 -10.73 15.78
C PHE A 174 4.83 -10.69 14.25
N VAL A 175 4.21 -11.72 13.66
CA VAL A 175 4.04 -11.83 12.21
C VAL A 175 3.04 -10.78 11.71
N ALA A 176 1.96 -10.52 12.45
CA ALA A 176 1.04 -9.44 12.14
C ALA A 176 1.75 -8.07 12.14
N GLY A 177 2.63 -7.81 13.11
CA GLY A 177 3.45 -6.60 13.17
C GLY A 177 4.47 -6.49 12.03
N ALA A 178 5.02 -7.61 11.56
CA ALA A 178 5.91 -7.65 10.40
C ALA A 178 5.17 -7.33 9.09
N PHE A 179 3.98 -7.90 8.89
CA PHE A 179 3.13 -7.56 7.74
C PHE A 179 2.61 -6.11 7.82
N PHE A 180 2.30 -5.62 9.02
CA PHE A 180 1.96 -4.21 9.21
C PHE A 180 3.15 -3.30 8.90
N ALA A 181 4.37 -3.72 9.28
CA ALA A 181 5.60 -3.03 8.92
C ALA A 181 5.84 -2.97 7.41
N LEU A 182 5.57 -4.07 6.71
CA LEU A 182 5.56 -4.10 5.25
C LEU A 182 4.52 -3.11 4.68
N ALA A 183 3.32 -3.05 5.26
CA ALA A 183 2.26 -2.16 4.82
C ALA A 183 2.67 -0.68 4.93
N PHE A 184 2.89 -0.20 6.16
CA PHE A 184 3.22 1.19 6.41
C PHE A 184 4.57 1.57 5.80
N GLY A 185 5.50 0.62 5.73
CA GLY A 185 6.81 0.83 5.16
C GLY A 185 6.79 1.14 3.67
N ASN A 186 5.81 0.61 2.93
CA ASN A 186 5.60 0.97 1.53
C ASN A 186 4.73 2.22 1.35
N ARG A 187 3.82 2.47 2.31
CA ARG A 187 2.83 3.56 2.28
C ARG A 187 2.65 4.13 3.69
N THR A 188 3.35 5.22 4.00
CA THR A 188 3.42 5.79 5.35
C THR A 188 2.06 6.20 5.91
N GLU A 189 1.13 6.58 5.04
CA GLU A 189 -0.26 6.90 5.37
C GLU A 189 -1.01 5.75 6.06
N LEU A 190 -0.57 4.49 5.85
CA LEU A 190 -1.21 3.32 6.47
C LEU A 190 -0.94 3.22 7.98
N ILE A 191 -0.08 4.07 8.53
CA ILE A 191 0.03 4.24 9.99
C ILE A 191 -1.32 4.64 10.61
N LEU A 192 -2.19 5.32 9.85
CA LEU A 192 -3.53 5.73 10.30
C LEU A 192 -4.47 4.53 10.54
N VAL A 193 -4.14 3.35 10.01
CA VAL A 193 -4.90 2.11 10.23
C VAL A 193 -4.50 1.42 11.55
N LEU A 194 -3.37 1.82 12.17
CA LEU A 194 -2.89 1.25 13.43
C LEU A 194 -3.95 1.21 14.55
N PRO A 195 -4.76 2.26 14.80
CA PRO A 195 -5.80 2.22 15.83
C PRO A 195 -6.84 1.12 15.58
N ILE A 196 -7.14 0.81 14.32
CA ILE A 196 -8.08 -0.25 13.94
C ILE A 196 -7.46 -1.63 14.26
N PHE A 197 -6.19 -1.85 13.94
CA PHE A 197 -5.50 -3.10 14.30
C PHE A 197 -5.43 -3.30 15.81
N LEU A 198 -5.14 -2.23 16.57
CA LEU A 198 -5.15 -2.26 18.03
C LEU A 198 -6.56 -2.59 18.55
N TYR A 199 -7.59 -1.93 18.02
CA TYR A 199 -8.98 -2.20 18.39
C TYR A 199 -9.39 -3.66 18.13
N LEU A 200 -9.11 -4.19 16.94
CA LEU A 200 -9.42 -5.58 16.59
C LEU A 200 -8.70 -6.54 17.53
N TRP A 201 -7.43 -6.27 17.83
CA TRP A 201 -6.65 -7.07 18.77
C TRP A 201 -7.19 -7.03 20.21
N PHE A 202 -7.66 -5.88 20.68
CA PHE A 202 -8.31 -5.75 21.99
C PHE A 202 -9.64 -6.48 22.06
N THR A 203 -10.41 -6.44 20.98
CA THR A 203 -11.78 -6.98 20.92
C THR A 203 -11.85 -8.47 20.67
N ILE A 204 -10.82 -9.10 20.08
CA ILE A 204 -10.76 -10.58 19.98
C ILE A 204 -10.86 -11.18 21.39
N PRO A 205 -11.94 -11.94 21.69
CA PRO A 205 -12.17 -12.47 23.02
C PRO A 205 -11.18 -13.61 23.32
N ASP A 206 -10.42 -13.49 24.40
CA ASP A 206 -9.66 -14.62 24.99
C ASP A 206 -10.59 -15.52 25.84
N GLY A 207 -11.81 -15.78 25.36
CA GLY A 207 -12.90 -16.46 26.08
C GLY A 207 -14.18 -15.63 26.22
N ASN A 208 -15.16 -16.16 26.95
CA ASN A 208 -16.53 -15.61 27.10
C ASN A 208 -16.65 -14.34 27.96
N GLU A 209 -15.56 -13.66 28.31
CA GLU A 209 -15.65 -12.51 29.19
C GLU A 209 -16.03 -11.21 28.44
N PRO A 210 -17.14 -10.55 28.81
CA PRO A 210 -17.50 -9.27 28.25
C PRO A 210 -16.48 -8.18 28.63
N ILE A 211 -16.32 -7.19 27.75
CA ILE A 211 -15.43 -6.05 27.98
C ILE A 211 -16.03 -5.19 29.09
N ARG A 212 -15.47 -5.24 30.32
CA ARG A 212 -15.80 -4.33 31.42
C ARG A 212 -14.64 -3.35 31.64
N LEU A 213 -14.97 -2.08 31.91
CA LEU A 213 -13.98 -1.05 32.25
C LEU A 213 -13.07 -1.45 33.42
N SER A 214 -13.61 -2.19 34.39
CA SER A 214 -12.84 -2.68 35.54
C SER A 214 -11.79 -3.75 35.19
N THR A 215 -11.94 -4.47 34.08
CA THR A 215 -11.00 -5.52 33.66
C THR A 215 -10.04 -5.07 32.55
N ILE A 216 -10.16 -3.82 32.06
CA ILE A 216 -9.29 -3.26 31.00
C ILE A 216 -7.81 -3.28 31.41
N GLY A 217 -7.48 -2.83 32.62
CA GLY A 217 -6.09 -2.81 33.09
C GLY A 217 -5.47 -4.21 33.16
N GLN A 218 -6.26 -5.21 33.57
CA GLN A 218 -5.82 -6.60 33.68
C GLN A 218 -5.68 -7.26 32.30
N ARG A 219 -6.59 -6.97 31.35
CA ARG A 219 -6.47 -7.37 29.94
C ARG A 219 -5.26 -6.74 29.27
N LEU A 220 -5.03 -5.44 29.47
CA LEU A 220 -3.85 -4.72 28.98
C LEU A 220 -2.58 -5.38 29.48
N ARG A 221 -2.49 -5.68 30.78
CA ARG A 221 -1.31 -6.35 31.35
C ARG A 221 -1.10 -7.76 30.80
N LYS A 222 -2.18 -8.52 30.60
CA LYS A 222 -2.13 -9.87 30.03
C LYS A 222 -1.73 -9.87 28.56
N LYS A 223 -2.24 -8.91 27.78
CA LYS A 223 -1.95 -8.80 26.35
C LYS A 223 -0.71 -7.92 26.04
N ALA A 224 -0.16 -7.19 27.02
CA ALA A 224 1.04 -6.36 26.88
C ALA A 224 2.24 -7.02 26.17
N PRO A 225 2.65 -8.26 26.49
CA PRO A 225 3.77 -8.90 25.78
C PRO A 225 3.48 -9.11 24.29
N ASN A 226 2.23 -9.38 23.92
CA ASN A 226 1.79 -9.52 22.53
C ASN A 226 1.75 -8.16 21.81
N LEU A 227 1.36 -7.09 22.50
CA LEU A 227 1.45 -5.73 21.97
C LEU A 227 2.90 -5.31 21.76
N ILE A 228 3.77 -5.58 22.73
CA ILE A 228 5.21 -5.35 22.61
C ILE A 228 5.74 -6.14 21.41
N SER A 229 5.36 -7.41 21.25
CA SER A 229 5.80 -8.22 20.11
C SER A 229 5.31 -7.70 18.76
N PHE A 230 4.09 -7.16 18.67
CA PHE A 230 3.56 -6.51 17.46
C PHE A 230 4.32 -5.20 17.18
N MET A 231 4.51 -4.40 18.22
CA MET A 231 5.16 -3.10 18.12
C MET A 231 6.67 -3.18 17.97
N VAL A 232 7.37 -4.22 18.42
CA VAL A 232 8.84 -4.34 18.29
C VAL A 232 9.23 -4.41 16.81
N THR A 233 8.50 -5.18 16.01
CA THR A 233 8.77 -5.29 14.57
C THR A 233 8.41 -4.00 13.84
N SER A 234 7.26 -3.39 14.17
CA SER A 234 6.88 -2.10 13.59
C SER A 234 7.80 -0.96 14.05
N ARG A 235 8.26 -0.98 15.30
CA ARG A 235 9.16 0.01 15.90
C ARG A 235 10.55 -0.11 15.34
N ALA A 236 11.11 -1.30 15.13
CA ALA A 236 12.41 -1.46 14.47
C ALA A 236 12.41 -0.72 13.13
N PHE A 237 11.31 -0.83 12.38
CA PHE A 237 11.15 -0.19 11.09
C PHE A 237 10.88 1.33 11.18
N ILE A 238 10.07 1.78 12.15
CA ILE A 238 9.87 3.21 12.43
C ILE A 238 11.17 3.88 12.92
N LEU A 239 11.94 3.20 13.77
CA LEU A 239 13.21 3.72 14.27
C LEU A 239 14.23 3.82 13.14
N SER A 240 14.26 2.86 12.22
CA SER A 240 15.07 2.96 11.00
C SER A 240 14.68 4.16 10.14
N LEU A 241 13.39 4.48 10.02
CA LEU A 241 12.92 5.68 9.29
C LEU A 241 13.26 7.00 10.00
N ILE A 242 13.27 7.03 11.33
CA ILE A 242 13.57 8.23 12.12
C ILE A 242 15.07 8.47 12.22
N LEU A 243 15.88 7.42 12.35
CA LEU A 243 17.35 7.50 12.48
C LEU A 243 18.06 7.73 11.15
N ASP A 244 17.39 7.54 10.01
CA ASP A 244 17.93 7.83 8.67
C ASP A 244 17.68 9.29 8.24
N MET A 245 17.13 10.13 9.14
CA MET A 245 17.19 11.58 8.98
C MET A 245 18.61 12.03 9.31
N PRO A 246 19.38 12.59 8.36
CA PRO A 246 20.72 13.08 8.66
C PRO A 246 20.64 14.18 9.71
N GLU A 247 21.21 13.93 10.90
CA GLU A 247 21.56 14.97 11.86
C GLU A 247 22.72 15.81 11.28
N SER A 248 22.41 16.65 10.30
CA SER A 248 23.35 17.68 9.85
C SER A 248 22.97 19.02 10.48
N PRO A 249 23.87 19.67 11.23
CA PRO A 249 23.64 21.01 11.79
C PRO A 249 23.48 22.12 10.72
N ALA A 250 23.53 21.78 9.44
CA ALA A 250 23.34 22.72 8.33
C ALA A 250 21.88 23.02 7.97
N PHE A 251 20.89 22.25 8.48
CA PHE A 251 19.46 22.46 8.17
C PHE A 251 18.90 23.78 8.75
N SER A 252 19.66 24.47 9.59
CA SER A 252 19.29 25.79 10.16
C SER A 252 19.67 26.99 9.27
N LYS A 253 20.46 26.84 8.20
CA LYS A 253 21.11 27.99 7.53
C LYS A 253 20.62 28.32 6.11
N SER A 254 19.61 27.62 5.61
CA SER A 254 18.96 27.92 4.33
C SER A 254 17.52 28.39 4.53
N ARG A 255 17.34 29.52 5.24
CA ARG A 255 16.12 30.34 5.11
C ARG A 255 16.37 31.44 4.10
N GLY A 256 16.17 31.09 2.84
CA GLY A 256 15.92 32.02 1.74
C GLY A 256 14.66 31.61 0.98
N ILE A 257 13.66 31.08 1.70
CA ILE A 257 12.39 30.64 1.12
C ILE A 257 11.36 31.76 1.32
N SER A 258 10.72 32.11 0.22
CA SER A 258 9.67 33.12 0.14
C SER A 258 8.55 32.88 1.16
N THR A 259 8.15 33.98 1.75
CA THR A 259 7.20 34.12 2.85
C THR A 259 5.75 33.88 2.41
N GLU A 260 5.37 32.67 1.99
CA GLU A 260 3.94 32.35 1.79
C GLU A 260 3.47 30.98 2.32
N TYR A 261 4.35 30.05 2.66
CA TYR A 261 3.93 28.74 3.21
C TYR A 261 3.96 28.65 4.75
N SER A 262 4.35 29.72 5.45
CA SER A 262 4.53 29.72 6.92
C SER A 262 3.31 30.19 7.72
N LEU A 263 2.19 30.53 7.08
CA LEU A 263 0.99 31.03 7.78
C LEU A 263 -0.08 29.96 8.07
N PHE A 264 0.13 28.70 7.68
CA PHE A 264 -0.87 27.64 7.89
C PHE A 264 -0.61 26.72 9.10
N MET A 265 0.48 26.93 9.85
CA MET A 265 0.91 26.04 10.94
C MET A 265 1.27 26.76 12.25
N GLN A 266 0.72 27.96 12.49
CA GLN A 266 0.83 28.64 13.78
C GLN A 266 -0.47 29.37 14.17
N SER A 267 -1.46 28.62 14.65
CA SER A 267 -2.38 29.09 15.68
C SER A 267 -3.05 27.89 16.35
N PRO A 268 -2.83 27.65 17.66
CA PRO A 268 -3.42 26.53 18.38
C PRO A 268 -4.69 26.97 19.12
N GLU A 269 -5.63 27.69 18.50
CA GLU A 269 -7.01 27.85 18.99
C GLU A 269 -7.96 28.08 17.81
N ILE A 270 -9.23 27.67 17.94
CA ILE A 270 -10.31 27.50 16.93
C ILE A 270 -10.43 26.03 16.46
N CYS A 271 -10.88 25.11 17.30
CA CYS A 271 -12.26 24.94 17.78
C CYS A 271 -13.25 24.52 16.67
N ILE A 272 -13.45 23.20 16.61
CA ILE A 272 -14.66 22.42 16.28
C ILE A 272 -15.95 23.27 16.27
N THR A 273 -16.22 24.07 15.21
CA THR A 273 -17.55 24.68 15.00
C THR A 273 -17.87 25.22 13.60
N CYS A 274 -17.14 24.86 12.53
CA CYS A 274 -17.40 25.45 11.19
C CYS A 274 -17.80 24.47 10.08
N PHE A 275 -18.13 23.21 10.37
CA PHE A 275 -18.61 22.26 9.35
C PHE A 275 -20.12 21.97 9.40
N LEU A 276 -20.90 22.73 10.18
CA LEU A 276 -22.35 22.52 10.34
C LEU A 276 -23.23 23.77 10.10
N ARG A 277 -22.71 24.80 9.43
CA ARG A 277 -23.51 25.99 9.17
C ARG A 277 -23.06 26.69 7.89
N ASP A 278 -23.60 26.24 6.75
CA ASP A 278 -23.89 27.10 5.59
C ASP A 278 -24.82 26.38 4.60
N THR A 279 -26.01 26.07 5.12
CA THR A 279 -27.26 26.04 4.36
C THR A 279 -28.08 27.24 4.82
N ALA A 280 -27.78 28.45 4.34
CA ALA A 280 -28.73 29.58 4.33
C ALA A 280 -28.19 30.81 3.57
N MET A 281 -28.80 31.07 2.42
CA MET A 281 -29.19 32.38 1.88
C MET A 281 -28.19 33.56 1.73
N SER A 282 -28.01 33.88 0.44
CA SER A 282 -28.28 35.17 -0.23
C SER A 282 -27.30 36.36 -0.16
N SER A 283 -26.90 36.75 -1.39
CA SER A 283 -26.68 38.10 -1.93
C SER A 283 -25.54 38.95 -1.38
N LEU A 284 -24.52 39.21 -2.21
CA LEU A 284 -24.15 40.56 -2.68
C LEU A 284 -22.95 40.55 -3.66
N ARG A 285 -23.28 40.94 -4.91
CA ARG A 285 -22.54 41.70 -5.96
C ARG A 285 -21.01 41.61 -6.13
N PHE A 286 -20.65 41.13 -7.32
CA PHE A 286 -19.54 41.45 -8.25
C PHE A 286 -18.92 42.88 -8.17
N PRO A 287 -17.64 43.08 -8.58
CA PRO A 287 -17.17 43.05 -9.99
C PRO A 287 -15.91 42.19 -10.24
N ILE A 288 -15.90 41.32 -11.27
CA ILE A 288 -15.42 41.55 -12.65
C ILE A 288 -13.94 41.99 -12.70
N PHE A 289 -13.04 41.03 -12.97
CA PHE A 289 -12.01 41.20 -14.00
C PHE A 289 -11.76 39.87 -14.71
N SER A 290 -11.82 39.95 -16.02
CA SER A 290 -11.89 38.88 -17.00
C SER A 290 -10.51 38.58 -17.57
N HIS A 291 -10.10 37.32 -17.56
CA HIS A 291 -9.35 36.74 -18.67
C HIS A 291 -9.93 35.35 -18.95
N THR A 292 -10.81 35.35 -19.94
CA THR A 292 -11.43 34.20 -20.59
C THR A 292 -10.44 33.44 -21.48
N ALA A 293 -10.70 32.15 -21.55
CA ALA A 293 -10.57 31.29 -22.73
C ALA A 293 -9.18 30.78 -23.12
N LEU A 294 -8.90 29.52 -22.74
CA LEU A 294 -8.75 28.42 -23.69
C LEU A 294 -8.68 27.07 -22.95
N ALA A 295 -9.29 26.05 -23.56
CA ALA A 295 -9.27 24.63 -23.17
C ALA A 295 -10.22 24.17 -22.04
N ALA A 296 -11.49 24.55 -22.12
CA ALA A 296 -12.61 23.74 -21.61
C ALA A 296 -13.43 23.22 -22.80
N GLN A 297 -12.98 22.12 -23.42
CA GLN A 297 -13.81 21.29 -24.30
C GLN A 297 -13.40 19.82 -24.15
N SER A 298 -14.41 18.96 -24.08
CA SER A 298 -14.35 17.50 -23.93
C SER A 298 -14.28 16.95 -22.51
N PHE A 299 -15.36 17.15 -21.75
CA PHE A 299 -15.87 16.11 -20.85
C PHE A 299 -17.37 15.92 -21.11
N SER A 300 -17.74 14.73 -21.54
CA SER A 300 -19.11 14.21 -21.48
C SER A 300 -19.07 12.68 -21.40
N PRO A 301 -20.11 12.06 -20.83
CA PRO A 301 -19.95 11.00 -19.84
C PRO A 301 -20.02 9.58 -20.41
N VAL A 302 -19.44 8.68 -19.62
CA VAL A 302 -19.51 7.21 -19.70
C VAL A 302 -20.90 6.71 -20.09
N ARG A 303 -20.99 5.99 -21.22
CA ARG A 303 -22.09 5.07 -21.52
C ARG A 303 -21.60 3.64 -21.35
N PHE A 304 -22.29 2.92 -20.46
CA PHE A 304 -22.28 1.47 -20.34
C PHE A 304 -22.53 0.80 -21.70
N PHE A 305 -21.63 -0.06 -22.14
CA PHE A 305 -21.89 -0.97 -23.25
C PHE A 305 -22.31 -2.33 -22.70
N SER A 306 -23.59 -2.65 -22.91
CA SER A 306 -24.12 -4.01 -22.84
C SER A 306 -23.53 -4.88 -23.94
N PHE A 307 -23.18 -6.11 -23.57
CA PHE A 307 -22.92 -7.21 -24.49
C PHE A 307 -24.13 -7.45 -25.39
N SER A 308 -23.90 -7.56 -26.70
CA SER A 308 -24.81 -8.23 -27.62
C SER A 308 -24.02 -8.96 -28.69
N PHE A 309 -24.25 -10.26 -28.79
CA PHE A 309 -23.75 -11.15 -29.83
C PHE A 309 -24.28 -10.68 -31.20
N ALA A 310 -23.39 -10.57 -32.19
CA ALA A 310 -23.79 -10.46 -33.59
C ALA A 310 -22.93 -11.37 -34.46
N LYS A 311 -23.67 -12.08 -35.29
CA LYS A 311 -23.34 -13.23 -36.12
C LYS A 311 -22.47 -12.83 -37.30
N GLU A 312 -21.47 -13.66 -37.57
CA GLU A 312 -20.61 -13.62 -38.73
C GLU A 312 -21.43 -13.92 -40.00
N GLU A 313 -21.56 -12.96 -40.91
CA GLU A 313 -22.09 -13.20 -42.24
C GLU A 313 -21.32 -12.40 -43.30
N ASN A 314 -20.69 -13.20 -44.15
CA ASN A 314 -19.88 -12.98 -45.33
C ASN A 314 -20.57 -12.14 -46.42
N THR A 315 -19.92 -11.13 -47.02
CA THR A 315 -19.75 -10.98 -48.51
C THR A 315 -19.11 -9.65 -48.95
N ARG A 316 -18.05 -9.80 -49.77
CA ARG A 316 -17.55 -9.00 -50.91
C ARG A 316 -18.08 -7.56 -51.13
N LEU A 317 -17.14 -6.61 -51.22
CA LEU A 317 -16.65 -6.00 -52.47
C LEU A 317 -15.33 -5.26 -52.20
#